data_AF-A0A9D1WIU5-F1
#
_entry.id   AF-A0A9D1WIU5-F1
#
_cell.length_a   1.000
_cell.length_b   1.000
_cell.length_c   1.000
_cell.angle_alpha   90.00
_cell.angle_beta   90.00
_cell.angle_gamma   90.00
#
_symmetry.space_group_name_H-M   'P 1'
#
loop_
_entity.id
_entity.type
_entity.pdbx_description
1 polymer ?
#
loop_
_entity_poly.entity_id
_entity_poly.type
_entity_poly.pdbx_seq_one_letter_code
_entity_poly.pdbx_strand_id
1 'polypeptide(L)'
;MYSLSNTQVEYELAEECFYSRIRRISGMDLSRIRMDKVLRRLKRSLVVEIAKAKRYLQAANPSVNDFLWDYVKNSPHEQEFILEAACYLDQIVKVVGEGAGKKNRKLKNLLEQMFRDGTILNYRFLDPGLHSNLYLWHCVVREQRQEERYREEVIRALKSGYISRYGIYEIRSSCEYLLPLFSEPLCTFYQIDSLLAEPSFMEALIHQTARDCKEAGPVLQAMWERLRGSNAGDKVLAEFLNKARDAWEDCIYEGMMSLDDFLMNQYDWEEYNRKLESISEDMHPDDRITFCEEELYYFLENSIVEQYEDYAETELEWKMAVPPWMPRETAEHIQLNTNSLWIDQDLEGQVEQAIACAIESVVPEEIYEQYMGSMAESRYDMSLNQYYIRSIQEEEEERQRIREIFDEEL
;
A
#
# COMPACT_ATOMS: atom_id res chain seq x y z
N MET A 1 -3.81 -1.97 -27.14
CA MET A 1 -4.13 -2.99 -26.12
C MET A 1 -2.86 -3.63 -25.60
N TYR A 2 -2.21 -4.52 -26.37
CA TYR A 2 -1.01 -5.21 -25.89
C TYR A 2 0.07 -4.26 -25.36
N SER A 3 0.40 -3.19 -26.10
CA SER A 3 1.41 -2.21 -25.65
C SER A 3 1.01 -1.44 -24.39
N LEU A 4 -0.25 -1.45 -23.95
CA LEU A 4 -0.71 -0.71 -22.77
C LEU A 4 -0.77 -1.59 -21.51
N SER A 5 -1.23 -2.84 -21.63
CA SER A 5 -1.45 -3.71 -20.47
C SER A 5 -1.42 -5.20 -20.87
N ASN A 6 -1.09 -6.07 -19.92
CA ASN A 6 -1.19 -7.53 -20.05
C ASN A 6 -2.57 -8.08 -19.66
N THR A 7 -3.44 -7.26 -19.07
CA THR A 7 -4.73 -7.72 -18.53
C THR A 7 -5.89 -7.06 -19.28
N GLN A 8 -6.25 -5.85 -18.85
CA GLN A 8 -7.34 -5.06 -19.40
C GLN A 8 -6.89 -3.62 -19.59
N VAL A 9 -7.55 -2.90 -20.49
CA VAL A 9 -7.34 -1.48 -20.75
C VAL A 9 -8.69 -0.79 -20.90
N GLU A 10 -8.83 0.41 -20.36
CA GLU A 10 -10.02 1.23 -20.55
C GLU A 10 -10.23 1.55 -22.04
N TYR A 11 -11.48 1.49 -22.50
CA TYR A 11 -11.82 1.62 -23.91
C TYR A 11 -11.31 2.94 -24.50
N GLU A 12 -11.51 4.05 -23.80
CA GLU A 12 -11.16 5.40 -24.25
C GLU A 12 -9.64 5.54 -24.45
N LEU A 13 -8.84 4.99 -23.54
CA LEU A 13 -7.38 4.95 -23.65
C LEU A 13 -6.93 4.13 -24.86
N ALA A 14 -7.56 2.98 -25.07
CA ALA A 14 -7.26 2.11 -26.20
C ALA A 14 -7.70 2.73 -27.54
N GLU A 15 -8.80 3.48 -27.54
CA GLU A 15 -9.32 4.20 -28.70
C GLU A 15 -8.38 5.32 -29.14
N GLU A 16 -7.89 6.11 -28.19
CA GLU A 16 -6.90 7.14 -28.47
C GLU A 16 -5.63 6.54 -29.09
N CYS A 17 -5.07 5.50 -28.46
CA CYS A 17 -3.88 4.82 -28.96
C CYS A 17 -4.11 4.20 -30.35
N PHE A 18 -5.31 3.67 -30.59
CA PHE A 18 -5.71 3.16 -31.90
C PHE A 18 -5.69 4.27 -32.95
N TYR A 19 -6.32 5.42 -32.66
CA TYR A 19 -6.34 6.54 -33.59
C TYR A 19 -4.97 7.17 -33.84
N SER A 20 -4.13 7.31 -32.81
CA SER A 20 -2.74 7.77 -32.96
C SER A 20 -1.96 6.89 -33.93
N ARG A 21 -2.14 5.57 -33.81
CA ARG A 21 -1.47 4.59 -34.65
C ARG A 21 -1.97 4.61 -36.09
N ILE A 22 -3.28 4.56 -36.32
CA ILE A 22 -3.80 4.49 -37.69
C ILE A 22 -3.56 5.78 -38.49
N ARG A 23 -3.48 6.94 -37.81
CA ARG A 23 -3.15 8.23 -38.45
C ARG A 23 -1.78 8.23 -39.13
N ARG A 24 -0.88 7.36 -38.70
CA ARG A 24 0.48 7.23 -39.26
C ARG A 24 0.56 6.25 -40.43
N ILE A 25 -0.53 5.53 -40.72
CA ILE A 25 -0.57 4.62 -41.86
C ILE A 25 -0.90 5.43 -43.11
N SER A 26 0.09 5.60 -43.98
CA SER A 26 -0.04 6.31 -45.25
C SER A 26 -1.19 5.77 -46.11
N GLY A 27 -2.03 6.66 -46.64
CA GLY A 27 -3.14 6.31 -47.54
C GLY A 27 -4.40 5.79 -46.86
N MET A 28 -4.48 5.85 -45.52
CA MET A 28 -5.63 5.36 -44.77
C MET A 28 -6.76 6.40 -44.67
N ASP A 29 -7.97 6.03 -45.11
CA ASP A 29 -9.17 6.89 -44.99
C ASP A 29 -9.78 6.81 -43.58
N LEU A 30 -9.39 7.75 -42.73
CA LEU A 30 -9.84 7.85 -41.34
C LEU A 30 -11.34 8.13 -41.21
N SER A 31 -12.03 8.65 -42.25
CA SER A 31 -13.47 8.91 -42.18
C SER A 31 -14.30 7.62 -42.11
N ARG A 32 -13.73 6.50 -42.55
CA ARG A 32 -14.39 5.19 -42.61
C ARG A 32 -14.01 4.26 -41.47
N ILE A 33 -12.84 4.47 -40.86
CA ILE A 33 -12.28 3.61 -39.83
C ILE A 33 -12.76 4.07 -38.46
N ARG A 34 -13.56 3.22 -37.82
CA ARG A 34 -14.04 3.40 -36.46
C ARG A 34 -13.62 2.22 -35.60
N MET A 35 -13.10 2.49 -34.41
CA MET A 35 -12.67 1.45 -33.48
C MET A 35 -13.80 0.44 -33.20
N ASP A 36 -15.04 0.90 -32.97
CA ASP A 36 -16.20 0.02 -32.78
C ASP A 36 -16.47 -0.96 -33.94
N LYS A 37 -16.15 -0.57 -35.20
CA LYS A 37 -16.30 -1.47 -36.35
C LYS A 37 -15.19 -2.52 -36.35
N VAL A 38 -13.96 -2.13 -35.98
CA VAL A 38 -12.82 -3.05 -35.86
C VAL A 38 -13.08 -4.04 -34.73
N LEU A 39 -13.46 -3.55 -33.55
CA LEU A 39 -13.74 -4.40 -32.38
C LEU A 39 -14.87 -5.39 -32.64
N ARG A 40 -15.95 -5.00 -33.32
CA ARG A 40 -17.01 -5.95 -33.71
C ARG A 40 -16.50 -7.13 -34.55
N ARG A 41 -15.45 -6.94 -35.37
CA ARG A 41 -14.83 -8.03 -36.15
C ARG A 41 -13.87 -8.88 -35.33
N LEU A 42 -13.25 -8.30 -34.31
CA LEU A 42 -12.29 -8.97 -33.41
C LEU A 42 -12.94 -9.59 -32.17
N LYS A 43 -14.23 -9.30 -31.94
CA LYS A 43 -14.97 -9.70 -30.75
C LYS A 43 -15.04 -11.23 -30.66
N ARG A 44 -14.77 -11.77 -29.47
CA ARG A 44 -14.73 -13.22 -29.13
C ARG A 44 -13.59 -14.02 -29.77
N SER A 45 -12.97 -13.57 -30.85
CA SER A 45 -11.81 -14.25 -31.45
C SER A 45 -10.49 -13.79 -30.85
N LEU A 46 -10.33 -12.49 -30.59
CA LEU A 46 -9.08 -11.90 -30.09
C LEU A 46 -9.31 -10.96 -28.91
N VAL A 47 -10.44 -10.25 -28.89
CA VAL A 47 -10.74 -9.24 -27.86
C VAL A 47 -12.11 -9.50 -27.26
N VAL A 48 -12.23 -9.27 -25.96
CA VAL A 48 -13.49 -9.25 -25.22
C VAL A 48 -13.69 -7.86 -24.64
N GLU A 49 -14.92 -7.37 -24.73
CA GLU A 49 -15.34 -6.14 -24.08
C GLU A 49 -16.03 -6.49 -22.76
N ILE A 50 -15.60 -5.84 -21.68
CA ILE A 50 -16.22 -5.95 -20.36
C ILE A 50 -16.86 -4.61 -20.04
N ALA A 51 -18.14 -4.62 -19.71
CA ALA A 51 -18.83 -3.47 -19.14
C ALA A 51 -18.84 -3.62 -17.60
N LYS A 52 -18.20 -2.68 -16.91
CA LYS A 52 -18.34 -2.44 -15.45
C LYS A 52 -18.86 -1.01 -15.27
N ALA A 53 -18.38 -0.28 -14.26
CA ALA A 53 -18.58 1.18 -14.17
C ALA A 53 -18.00 1.93 -15.39
N LYS A 54 -16.97 1.37 -16.03
CA LYS A 54 -16.40 1.83 -17.30
C LYS A 54 -16.31 0.67 -18.30
N ARG A 55 -16.15 1.00 -19.59
CA ARG A 55 -15.93 0.02 -20.68
C ARG A 55 -14.44 -0.36 -20.74
N TYR A 56 -14.14 -1.64 -20.68
CA TYR A 56 -12.78 -2.18 -20.78
C TYR A 56 -12.63 -3.15 -21.95
N LEU A 57 -11.43 -3.22 -22.48
CA LEU A 57 -10.98 -4.18 -23.47
C LEU A 57 -9.96 -5.13 -22.86
N GLN A 58 -10.12 -6.43 -23.08
CA GLN A 58 -9.14 -7.44 -22.69
C GLN A 58 -8.93 -8.45 -23.82
N ALA A 59 -7.80 -9.15 -23.81
CA ALA A 59 -7.62 -10.29 -24.70
C ALA A 59 -8.66 -11.37 -24.39
N ALA A 60 -9.10 -12.10 -25.43
CA ALA A 60 -10.10 -13.16 -25.27
C ALA A 60 -9.62 -14.32 -24.39
N ASN A 61 -8.31 -14.58 -24.37
CA ASN A 61 -7.64 -15.52 -23.48
C ASN A 61 -6.13 -15.15 -23.37
N PRO A 62 -5.40 -15.67 -22.38
CA PRO A 62 -3.97 -15.39 -22.19
C PRO A 62 -3.10 -15.73 -23.41
N SER A 63 -3.38 -16.82 -24.13
CA SER A 63 -2.59 -17.23 -25.30
C SER A 63 -2.64 -16.22 -26.46
N VAL A 64 -3.70 -15.41 -26.54
CA VAL A 64 -3.76 -14.29 -27.50
C VAL A 64 -2.75 -13.21 -27.14
N ASN A 65 -2.56 -12.91 -25.85
CA ASN A 65 -1.54 -11.96 -25.41
C ASN A 65 -0.13 -12.49 -25.71
N ASP A 66 0.14 -13.76 -25.43
CA ASP A 66 1.43 -14.39 -25.70
C ASP A 66 1.75 -14.35 -27.20
N PHE A 67 0.78 -14.70 -28.05
CA PHE A 67 0.94 -14.64 -29.50
C PHE A 67 1.24 -13.22 -30.01
N LEU A 68 0.46 -12.22 -29.54
CA LEU A 68 0.68 -10.82 -29.93
C LEU A 68 2.03 -10.31 -29.41
N TRP A 69 2.45 -10.75 -28.23
CA TRP A 69 3.75 -10.41 -27.69
C TRP A 69 4.88 -10.95 -28.56
N ASP A 70 4.85 -12.24 -28.86
CA ASP A 70 5.86 -12.88 -29.69
C ASP A 70 5.96 -12.21 -31.06
N TYR A 71 4.83 -11.80 -31.64
CA TYR A 71 4.82 -11.04 -32.88
C TYR A 71 5.54 -9.68 -32.74
N VAL A 72 5.22 -8.89 -31.71
CA VAL A 72 5.84 -7.57 -31.48
C VAL A 72 7.32 -7.72 -31.14
N LYS A 73 7.67 -8.67 -30.28
CA LYS A 73 9.05 -8.94 -29.84
C LYS A 73 9.95 -9.32 -31.02
N ASN A 74 9.44 -10.09 -31.98
CA ASN A 74 10.21 -10.58 -33.12
C ASN A 74 10.12 -9.67 -34.36
N SER A 75 9.44 -8.52 -34.27
CA SER A 75 9.26 -7.59 -35.39
C SER A 75 9.79 -6.19 -35.05
N PRO A 76 11.05 -5.86 -35.40
CA PRO A 76 11.63 -4.54 -35.15
C PRO A 76 10.82 -3.39 -35.75
N HIS A 77 10.25 -3.57 -36.94
CA HIS A 77 9.37 -2.59 -37.58
C HIS A 77 8.09 -2.33 -36.78
N GLU A 78 7.50 -3.38 -36.21
CA GLU A 78 6.32 -3.24 -35.35
C GLU A 78 6.67 -2.50 -34.05
N GLN A 79 7.84 -2.77 -33.46
CA GLN A 79 8.32 -2.04 -32.29
C GLN A 79 8.50 -0.56 -32.59
N GLU A 80 9.23 -0.23 -33.66
CA GLU A 80 9.47 1.15 -34.09
C GLU A 80 8.14 1.89 -34.35
N PHE A 81 7.20 1.24 -35.03
CA PHE A 81 5.89 1.83 -35.29
C PHE A 81 5.08 2.07 -34.00
N ILE A 82 5.19 1.18 -33.00
CA ILE A 82 4.58 1.42 -31.67
C ILE A 82 5.25 2.60 -30.97
N LEU A 83 6.59 2.68 -30.98
CA LEU A 83 7.34 3.77 -30.34
C LEU A 83 7.00 5.12 -30.96
N GLU A 84 6.94 5.15 -32.29
CA GLU A 84 6.50 6.33 -33.02
C GLU A 84 5.09 6.71 -32.58
N ALA A 85 4.11 5.80 -32.69
CA ALA A 85 2.70 6.07 -32.42
C ALA A 85 2.32 6.24 -30.94
N ALA A 86 3.25 6.07 -30.01
CA ALA A 86 2.96 6.02 -28.58
C ALA A 86 2.33 7.34 -28.08
N CYS A 87 1.27 7.20 -27.29
CA CYS A 87 0.65 8.31 -26.55
C CYS A 87 0.98 8.21 -25.05
N TYR A 88 1.23 7.00 -24.58
CA TYR A 88 1.54 6.70 -23.18
C TYR A 88 2.97 6.16 -23.07
N LEU A 89 3.71 6.62 -22.06
CA LEU A 89 5.07 6.14 -21.83
C LEU A 89 5.10 4.64 -21.53
N ASP A 90 4.04 4.12 -20.91
CA ASP A 90 3.83 2.69 -20.64
C ASP A 90 4.02 1.82 -21.91
N GLN A 91 3.65 2.35 -23.09
CA GLN A 91 3.85 1.66 -24.37
C GLN A 91 5.32 1.53 -24.73
N ILE A 92 6.09 2.58 -24.51
CA ILE A 92 7.54 2.60 -24.73
C ILE A 92 8.22 1.69 -23.73
N VAL A 93 7.86 1.81 -22.45
CA VAL A 93 8.44 1.01 -21.35
C VAL A 93 8.19 -0.46 -21.58
N LYS A 94 6.98 -0.86 -22.00
CA LYS A 94 6.68 -2.26 -22.28
C LYS A 94 7.45 -2.80 -23.47
N VAL A 95 7.43 -2.09 -24.61
CA VAL A 95 8.07 -2.54 -25.85
C VAL A 95 9.59 -2.56 -25.76
N VAL A 96 10.21 -1.58 -25.10
CA VAL A 96 11.67 -1.49 -24.97
C VAL A 96 12.18 -2.23 -23.74
N GLY A 97 11.39 -2.26 -22.66
CA GLY A 97 11.76 -2.73 -21.34
C GLY A 97 11.60 -4.24 -21.10
N GLU A 98 10.68 -4.94 -21.78
CA GLU A 98 10.49 -6.38 -21.58
C GLU A 98 11.66 -7.21 -22.15
N GLY A 99 12.32 -7.98 -21.28
CA GLY A 99 13.44 -8.89 -21.63
C GLY A 99 14.62 -8.86 -20.64
N ALA A 100 14.73 -7.82 -19.81
CA ALA A 100 15.66 -7.72 -18.68
C ALA A 100 15.12 -6.63 -17.75
N GLY A 101 14.87 -6.92 -16.47
CA GLY A 101 14.20 -6.01 -15.51
C GLY A 101 14.86 -4.63 -15.29
N LYS A 102 15.03 -4.19 -14.04
CA LYS A 102 15.59 -2.87 -13.63
C LYS A 102 16.95 -2.44 -14.27
N LYS A 103 17.54 -3.25 -15.15
CA LYS A 103 18.84 -3.09 -15.81
C LYS A 103 18.77 -2.90 -17.35
N ASN A 104 17.60 -2.63 -17.93
CA ASN A 104 17.51 -2.38 -19.37
C ASN A 104 18.20 -1.06 -19.78
N ARG A 105 19.45 -1.15 -20.22
CA ARG A 105 20.26 0.01 -20.63
C ARG A 105 19.67 0.76 -21.82
N LYS A 106 19.00 0.06 -22.75
CA LYS A 106 18.38 0.68 -23.93
C LYS A 106 17.24 1.60 -23.51
N LEU A 107 16.37 1.14 -22.60
CA LEU A 107 15.29 1.95 -22.05
C LEU A 107 15.85 3.16 -21.28
N LYS A 108 16.84 2.96 -20.41
CA LYS A 108 17.46 4.07 -19.65
C LYS A 108 18.06 5.14 -20.56
N ASN A 109 18.82 4.74 -21.59
CA ASN A 109 19.39 5.69 -22.56
C ASN A 109 18.30 6.45 -23.33
N LEU A 110 17.20 5.78 -23.70
CA LEU A 110 16.08 6.43 -24.38
C LEU A 110 15.43 7.48 -23.46
N LEU A 111 15.15 7.13 -22.20
CA LEU A 111 14.56 8.04 -21.23
C LEU A 111 15.49 9.22 -20.94
N GLU A 112 16.80 8.98 -20.75
CA GLU A 112 17.80 10.04 -20.59
C GLU A 112 17.79 11.01 -21.77
N GLN A 113 17.65 10.50 -23.00
CA GLN A 113 17.54 11.33 -24.20
C GLN A 113 16.21 12.14 -24.20
N MET A 114 15.09 11.50 -23.84
CA MET A 114 13.78 12.16 -23.77
C MET A 114 13.73 13.28 -22.71
N PHE A 115 14.43 13.11 -21.58
CA PHE A 115 14.62 14.16 -20.58
C PHE A 115 15.62 15.24 -21.04
N ARG A 116 16.58 14.90 -21.91
CA ARG A 116 17.49 15.90 -22.46
C ARG A 116 16.80 16.80 -23.47
N ASP A 117 16.01 16.24 -24.39
CA ASP A 117 15.33 16.99 -25.43
C ASP A 117 13.94 17.51 -25.03
N GLY A 118 13.34 17.00 -23.94
CA GLY A 118 12.02 17.42 -23.45
C GLY A 118 10.85 16.67 -24.06
N THR A 119 11.11 15.69 -24.93
CA THR A 119 10.04 14.90 -25.53
C THR A 119 9.27 14.06 -24.53
N ILE A 120 9.82 13.81 -23.33
CA ILE A 120 9.14 13.10 -22.24
C ILE A 120 7.80 13.74 -21.85
N LEU A 121 7.70 15.08 -21.95
CA LEU A 121 6.49 15.85 -21.61
C LEU A 121 5.33 15.61 -22.59
N ASN A 122 5.60 15.03 -23.75
CA ASN A 122 4.56 14.73 -24.74
C ASN A 122 3.77 13.45 -24.43
N TYR A 123 4.20 12.69 -23.43
CA TYR A 123 3.62 11.39 -23.10
C TYR A 123 2.76 11.46 -21.84
N ARG A 124 1.64 10.74 -21.87
CA ARG A 124 0.83 10.48 -20.68
C ARG A 124 1.30 9.22 -19.97
N PHE A 125 0.79 9.03 -18.76
CA PHE A 125 1.12 7.91 -17.89
C PHE A 125 -0.17 7.20 -17.48
N LEU A 126 -0.17 5.87 -17.57
CA LEU A 126 -1.27 5.06 -17.02
C LEU A 126 -1.15 4.97 -15.50
N ASP A 127 0.08 4.79 -15.01
CA ASP A 127 0.39 4.72 -13.58
C ASP A 127 1.01 6.05 -13.09
N PRO A 128 0.32 6.81 -12.22
CA PRO A 128 0.88 7.99 -11.58
C PRO A 128 2.16 7.71 -10.77
N GLY A 129 2.33 6.51 -10.21
CA GLY A 129 3.54 6.14 -9.48
C GLY A 129 4.77 6.03 -10.37
N LEU A 130 4.60 5.50 -11.60
CA LEU A 130 5.65 5.47 -12.62
C LEU A 130 6.06 6.88 -13.05
N HIS A 131 5.06 7.75 -13.22
CA HIS A 131 5.25 9.16 -13.54
C HIS A 131 6.12 9.84 -12.47
N SER A 132 5.70 9.76 -11.20
CA SER A 132 6.41 10.37 -10.07
C SER A 132 7.86 9.85 -9.96
N ASN A 133 8.07 8.53 -10.11
CA ASN A 133 9.40 7.91 -10.04
C ASN A 133 10.39 8.51 -11.06
N LEU A 134 9.96 8.70 -12.31
CA LEU A 134 10.85 9.19 -13.39
C LEU A 134 11.28 10.65 -13.17
N TYR A 135 10.32 11.52 -12.87
CA TYR A 135 10.59 12.95 -12.70
C TYR A 135 11.43 13.19 -11.45
N LEU A 136 11.13 12.54 -10.33
CA LEU A 136 11.95 12.67 -9.12
C LEU A 136 13.36 12.13 -9.32
N TRP A 137 13.52 11.01 -10.02
CA TRP A 137 14.85 10.47 -10.31
C TRP A 137 15.73 11.45 -11.11
N HIS A 138 15.22 11.98 -12.23
CA HIS A 138 16.02 12.86 -13.08
C HIS A 138 16.13 14.28 -12.53
N CYS A 139 15.09 14.83 -11.93
CA CYS A 139 15.06 16.23 -11.52
C CYS A 139 15.53 16.47 -10.08
N VAL A 140 15.56 15.43 -9.22
CA VAL A 140 15.89 15.57 -7.79
C VAL A 140 17.02 14.64 -7.37
N VAL A 141 16.92 13.33 -7.65
CA VAL A 141 17.87 12.34 -7.11
C VAL A 141 19.22 12.36 -7.83
N ARG A 142 19.22 12.16 -9.15
CA ARG A 142 20.44 11.87 -9.91
C ARG A 142 21.10 13.10 -10.51
N GLU A 143 20.32 13.90 -11.24
CA GLU A 143 20.88 14.96 -12.09
C GLU A 143 20.56 16.37 -11.57
N GLN A 144 19.67 16.48 -10.57
CA GLN A 144 19.26 17.75 -9.94
C GLN A 144 18.92 18.84 -10.98
N ARG A 145 18.20 18.44 -12.04
CA ARG A 145 17.84 19.32 -13.16
C ARG A 145 16.92 20.45 -12.68
N GLN A 146 17.36 21.67 -12.92
CA GLN A 146 16.59 22.89 -12.64
C GLN A 146 16.08 23.52 -13.93
N GLU A 147 15.31 22.75 -14.70
CA GLU A 147 14.73 23.20 -15.95
C GLU A 147 13.24 23.49 -15.75
N GLU A 148 12.79 24.72 -16.03
CA GLU A 148 11.43 25.17 -15.72
C GLU A 148 10.34 24.26 -16.32
N ARG A 149 10.59 23.69 -17.50
CA ARG A 149 9.68 22.78 -18.21
C ARG A 149 9.30 21.52 -17.41
N TYR A 150 10.08 21.12 -16.40
CA TYR A 150 9.81 19.95 -15.57
C TYR A 150 9.28 20.29 -14.18
N ARG A 151 9.28 21.58 -13.83
CA ARG A 151 9.00 22.04 -12.47
C ARG A 151 7.60 21.63 -11.99
N GLU A 152 6.59 21.84 -12.83
CA GLU A 152 5.20 21.49 -12.51
C GLU A 152 5.01 19.98 -12.35
N GLU A 153 5.69 19.16 -13.14
CA GLU A 153 5.59 17.69 -13.08
C GLU A 153 6.19 17.14 -11.78
N VAL A 154 7.31 17.71 -11.32
CA VAL A 154 7.91 17.38 -10.03
C VAL A 154 6.99 17.79 -8.88
N ILE A 155 6.42 19.00 -8.91
CA ILE A 155 5.47 19.44 -7.87
C ILE A 155 4.22 18.56 -7.85
N ARG A 156 3.70 18.19 -9.02
CA ARG A 156 2.56 17.27 -9.13
C ARG A 156 2.89 15.89 -8.57
N ALA A 157 4.08 15.37 -8.85
CA ALA A 157 4.56 14.11 -8.29
C ALA A 157 4.60 14.16 -6.76
N LEU A 158 5.15 15.22 -6.18
CA LEU A 158 5.21 15.41 -4.73
C LEU A 158 3.81 15.55 -4.09
N LYS A 159 2.89 16.28 -4.73
CA LYS A 159 1.51 16.43 -4.28
C LYS A 159 0.69 15.13 -4.36
N SER A 160 1.08 14.20 -5.23
CA SER A 160 0.34 12.94 -5.40
C SER A 160 0.44 12.00 -4.19
N GLY A 161 1.44 12.18 -3.32
CA GLY A 161 1.66 11.36 -2.13
C GLY A 161 2.07 9.91 -2.40
N TYR A 162 2.20 9.50 -3.67
CA TYR A 162 2.52 8.14 -4.08
C TYR A 162 3.68 8.08 -5.08
N ILE A 163 4.72 7.34 -4.72
CA ILE A 163 5.88 7.09 -5.57
C ILE A 163 6.14 5.60 -5.62
N SER A 164 6.17 5.05 -6.83
CA SER A 164 6.48 3.64 -7.01
C SER A 164 7.95 3.36 -6.67
N ARG A 165 8.19 2.56 -5.62
CA ARG A 165 9.52 2.01 -5.28
C ARG A 165 10.01 0.96 -6.30
N TYR A 166 9.10 0.43 -7.12
CA TYR A 166 9.36 -0.61 -8.12
C TYR A 166 9.32 -0.07 -9.57
N GLY A 167 9.61 1.22 -9.74
CA GLY A 167 9.68 1.87 -11.05
C GLY A 167 10.90 1.50 -11.89
N ILE A 168 11.08 2.23 -12.99
CA ILE A 168 12.22 2.07 -13.92
C ILE A 168 13.55 2.41 -13.23
N TYR A 169 13.51 3.38 -12.31
CA TYR A 169 14.60 3.71 -11.44
C TYR A 169 14.30 3.26 -10.01
N GLU A 170 15.33 2.73 -9.36
CA GLU A 170 15.22 2.28 -7.98
C GLU A 170 15.42 3.48 -7.06
N ILE A 171 14.34 3.88 -6.39
CA ILE A 171 14.35 4.83 -5.27
C ILE A 171 14.07 3.99 -4.03
N ARG A 172 15.08 3.83 -3.16
CA ARG A 172 14.99 2.86 -2.05
C ARG A 172 14.29 3.46 -0.84
N SER A 173 14.36 4.76 -0.71
CA SER A 173 13.88 5.50 0.44
C SER A 173 13.25 6.83 0.05
N SER A 174 12.25 7.28 0.80
CA SER A 174 11.70 8.62 0.65
C SER A 174 12.74 9.71 0.88
N CYS A 175 13.74 9.46 1.74
CA CYS A 175 14.84 10.37 1.99
C CYS A 175 15.64 10.72 0.73
N GLU A 176 15.76 9.79 -0.24
CA GLU A 176 16.57 10.00 -1.45
C GLU A 176 16.07 11.16 -2.32
N TYR A 177 14.76 11.43 -2.32
CA TYR A 177 14.17 12.51 -3.11
C TYR A 177 13.57 13.63 -2.25
N LEU A 178 13.22 13.39 -0.98
CA LEU A 178 12.69 14.47 -0.12
C LEU A 178 13.81 15.35 0.45
N LEU A 179 14.88 14.76 1.01
CA LEU A 179 15.94 15.55 1.65
C LEU A 179 16.65 16.53 0.70
N PRO A 180 16.95 16.17 -0.57
CA PRO A 180 17.55 17.10 -1.50
C PRO A 180 16.70 18.34 -1.77
N LEU A 181 15.37 18.25 -1.66
CA LEU A 181 14.46 19.37 -1.91
C LEU A 181 14.59 20.47 -0.85
N PHE A 182 14.96 20.14 0.39
CA PHE A 182 15.15 21.11 1.46
C PHE A 182 16.54 21.78 1.42
N SER A 183 17.38 21.39 0.46
CA SER A 183 18.73 21.91 0.25
C SER A 183 18.82 22.75 -1.02
N GLU A 184 19.72 23.73 -1.03
CA GLU A 184 20.02 24.47 -2.25
C GLU A 184 20.78 23.59 -3.26
N PRO A 185 20.55 23.79 -4.58
CA PRO A 185 19.72 24.84 -5.19
C PRO A 185 18.24 24.45 -5.40
N LEU A 186 17.88 23.19 -5.11
CA LEU A 186 16.54 22.67 -5.40
C LEU A 186 15.46 23.38 -4.58
N CYS A 187 15.78 23.74 -3.34
CA CYS A 187 14.85 24.42 -2.45
C CYS A 187 14.35 25.75 -3.03
N THR A 188 15.28 26.60 -3.49
CA THR A 188 14.93 27.87 -4.15
C THR A 188 14.22 27.63 -5.47
N PHE A 189 14.71 26.70 -6.30
CA PHE A 189 14.14 26.44 -7.62
C PHE A 189 12.68 25.95 -7.55
N TYR A 190 12.37 25.00 -6.66
CA TYR A 190 11.02 24.49 -6.49
C TYR A 190 10.15 25.35 -5.58
N GLN A 191 10.72 26.38 -4.92
CA GLN A 191 10.02 27.25 -3.97
C GLN A 191 9.44 26.46 -2.79
N ILE A 192 10.22 25.53 -2.24
CA ILE A 192 9.76 24.59 -1.21
C ILE A 192 9.23 25.32 0.02
N ASP A 193 9.84 26.43 0.45
CA ASP A 193 9.34 27.20 1.60
C ASP A 193 7.91 27.71 1.39
N SER A 194 7.58 28.15 0.17
CA SER A 194 6.23 28.60 -0.16
C SER A 194 5.24 27.42 -0.23
N LEU A 195 5.69 26.28 -0.74
CA LEU A 195 4.85 25.09 -0.87
C LEU A 195 4.58 24.43 0.48
N LEU A 196 5.55 24.43 1.40
CA LEU A 196 5.37 23.91 2.76
C LEU A 196 4.31 24.69 3.56
N ALA A 197 4.07 25.95 3.21
CA ALA A 197 2.99 26.73 3.80
C ALA A 197 1.59 26.30 3.30
N GLU A 198 1.50 25.50 2.24
CA GLU A 198 0.23 24.91 1.77
C GLU A 198 -0.06 23.61 2.54
N PRO A 199 -1.17 23.52 3.31
CA PRO A 199 -1.48 22.33 4.10
C PRO A 199 -1.47 21.02 3.31
N SER A 200 -2.10 21.02 2.13
CA SER A 200 -2.17 19.83 1.27
C SER A 200 -0.80 19.33 0.78
N PHE A 201 0.17 20.23 0.57
CA PHE A 201 1.51 19.84 0.13
C PHE A 201 2.30 19.28 1.30
N MET A 202 2.24 19.95 2.46
CA MET A 202 2.86 19.49 3.70
C MET A 202 2.37 18.09 4.08
N GLU A 203 1.06 17.87 4.10
CA GLU A 203 0.46 16.56 4.39
C GLU A 203 0.92 15.48 3.40
N ALA A 204 0.98 15.81 2.10
CA ALA A 204 1.44 14.87 1.09
C ALA A 204 2.91 14.45 1.30
N LEU A 205 3.78 15.35 1.77
CA LEU A 205 5.17 14.99 2.09
C LEU A 205 5.27 14.14 3.35
N ILE A 206 4.51 14.47 4.40
CA ILE A 206 4.47 13.70 5.65
C ILE A 206 3.98 12.27 5.39
N HIS A 207 2.90 12.12 4.61
CA HIS A 207 2.36 10.80 4.26
C HIS A 207 3.37 9.92 3.51
N GLN A 208 4.26 10.51 2.72
CA GLN A 208 5.29 9.75 1.99
C GLN A 208 6.36 9.14 2.91
N THR A 209 6.50 9.65 4.13
CA THR A 209 7.46 9.14 5.11
C THR A 209 6.83 8.30 6.22
N ALA A 210 5.49 8.22 6.28
CA ALA A 210 4.72 7.67 7.40
C ALA A 210 4.88 6.14 7.62
N ARG A 211 5.80 5.46 6.92
CA ARG A 211 5.97 3.99 6.96
C ARG A 211 7.27 3.52 7.59
N ASP A 212 8.16 4.43 7.93
CA ASP A 212 9.47 4.08 8.51
C ASP A 212 10.00 5.27 9.32
N CYS A 213 10.12 5.10 10.64
CA CYS A 213 10.70 6.11 11.53
C CYS A 213 12.10 6.58 11.07
N LYS A 214 12.90 5.69 10.46
CA LYS A 214 14.24 6.02 9.94
C LYS A 214 14.17 7.00 8.76
N GLU A 215 13.06 6.98 8.01
CA GLU A 215 12.83 7.91 6.91
C GLU A 215 12.11 9.18 7.36
N ALA A 216 11.09 9.03 8.20
CA ALA A 216 10.30 10.15 8.73
C ALA A 216 11.15 11.14 9.53
N GLY A 217 12.04 10.66 10.41
CA GLY A 217 12.76 11.53 11.34
C GLY A 217 13.58 12.61 10.63
N PRO A 218 14.49 12.25 9.71
CA PRO A 218 15.28 13.22 8.95
C PRO A 218 14.45 14.17 8.09
N VAL A 219 13.36 13.69 7.48
CA VAL A 219 12.52 14.51 6.60
C VAL A 219 11.69 15.50 7.40
N LEU A 220 11.03 15.06 8.48
CA LEU A 220 10.28 15.93 9.38
C LEU A 220 11.21 16.98 10.02
N GLN A 221 12.44 16.60 10.37
CA GLN A 221 13.46 17.56 10.82
C GLN A 221 13.75 18.64 9.77
N ALA A 222 14.00 18.23 8.52
CA ALA A 222 14.29 19.17 7.45
C ALA A 222 13.10 20.11 7.17
N MET A 223 11.87 19.58 7.18
CA MET A 223 10.65 20.38 7.04
C MET A 223 10.52 21.42 8.15
N TRP A 224 10.74 21.01 9.40
CA TRP A 224 10.68 21.90 10.56
C TRP A 224 11.69 23.04 10.51
N GLU A 225 12.94 22.74 10.17
CA GLU A 225 14.00 23.74 10.04
C GLU A 225 13.65 24.78 8.95
N ARG A 226 13.08 24.34 7.82
CA ARG A 226 12.62 25.25 6.77
C ARG A 226 11.42 26.08 7.21
N LEU A 227 10.43 25.48 7.88
CA LEU A 227 9.26 26.20 8.38
C LEU A 227 9.61 27.24 9.44
N ARG A 228 10.56 26.95 10.33
CA ARG A 228 11.05 27.92 11.32
C ARG A 228 11.95 29.01 10.71
N GLY A 229 12.76 28.65 9.71
CA GLY A 229 13.63 29.59 9.01
C GLY A 229 12.88 30.50 8.04
N SER A 230 11.75 30.04 7.51
CA SER A 230 10.80 30.86 6.77
C SER A 230 9.91 31.61 7.77
N ASN A 231 9.39 32.78 7.38
CA ASN A 231 8.41 33.52 8.19
C ASN A 231 7.03 32.83 8.17
N ALA A 232 6.98 31.50 8.33
CA ALA A 232 5.73 30.75 8.42
C ALA A 232 4.96 31.24 9.67
N GLY A 233 3.66 31.49 9.52
CA GLY A 233 2.84 31.93 10.63
C GLY A 233 2.64 30.82 11.66
N ASP A 234 2.41 31.20 12.93
CA ASP A 234 2.22 30.27 14.06
C ASP A 234 1.19 29.17 13.78
N LYS A 235 0.15 29.47 13.00
CA LYS A 235 -0.86 28.50 12.60
C LYS A 235 -0.29 27.35 11.77
N VAL A 236 0.60 27.64 10.81
CA VAL A 236 1.23 26.63 9.94
C VAL A 236 2.17 25.76 10.76
N LEU A 237 2.93 26.37 11.68
CA LEU A 237 3.81 25.63 12.59
C LEU A 237 3.03 24.68 13.49
N ALA A 238 1.90 25.12 14.05
CA ALA A 238 1.05 24.28 14.89
C ALA A 238 0.41 23.13 14.07
N GLU A 239 -0.02 23.40 12.84
CA GLU A 239 -0.59 22.39 11.94
C GLU A 239 0.46 21.34 11.54
N PHE A 240 1.68 21.77 11.21
CA PHE A 240 2.81 20.87 10.98
C PHE A 240 3.06 19.98 12.18
N LEU A 241 3.17 20.54 13.39
CA LEU A 241 3.47 19.77 14.60
C LEU A 241 2.42 18.69 14.86
N ASN A 242 1.14 19.01 14.72
CA ASN A 242 0.07 18.03 14.89
C ASN A 242 0.18 16.89 13.85
N LYS A 243 0.32 17.24 12.57
CA LYS A 243 0.40 16.24 11.50
C LYS A 243 1.67 15.38 11.55
N ALA A 244 2.80 16.01 11.86
CA ALA A 244 4.07 15.33 12.03
C ALA A 244 4.06 14.40 13.24
N ARG A 245 3.38 14.79 14.33
CA ARG A 245 3.16 13.93 15.50
C ARG A 245 2.33 12.72 15.12
N ASP A 246 1.16 12.91 14.53
CA ASP A 246 0.26 11.80 14.17
C ASP A 246 0.97 10.80 13.24
N ALA A 247 1.68 11.28 12.21
CA ALA A 247 2.44 10.41 11.31
C ALA A 247 3.65 9.73 11.97
N TRP A 248 4.25 10.35 12.99
CA TRP A 248 5.33 9.75 13.76
C TRP A 248 4.82 8.64 14.66
N GLU A 249 3.67 8.85 15.32
CA GLU A 249 2.97 7.81 16.07
C GLU A 249 2.63 6.62 15.18
N ASP A 250 2.02 6.86 14.00
CA ASP A 250 1.72 5.81 13.02
C ASP A 250 2.98 5.02 12.62
N CYS A 251 4.11 5.69 12.36
CA CYS A 251 5.38 5.01 12.05
C CYS A 251 5.85 4.09 13.19
N ILE A 252 5.67 4.52 14.45
CA ILE A 252 6.08 3.74 15.61
C ILE A 252 5.24 2.48 15.67
N TYR A 253 3.90 2.59 15.60
CA TYR A 253 2.97 1.47 15.63
C TYR A 253 3.20 0.49 14.46
N GLU A 254 3.34 0.99 13.22
CA GLU A 254 3.66 0.13 12.07
C GLU A 254 5.02 -0.59 12.23
N GLY A 255 5.94 0.01 12.98
CA GLY A 255 7.26 -0.56 13.27
C GLY A 255 7.34 -1.39 14.55
N MET A 256 6.24 -1.56 15.30
CA MET A 256 6.17 -2.49 16.43
C MET A 256 6.07 -3.92 15.93
N MET A 257 6.55 -4.87 16.72
CA MET A 257 6.38 -6.30 16.41
C MET A 257 4.90 -6.65 16.45
N SER A 258 4.46 -7.51 15.52
CA SER A 258 3.15 -8.16 15.64
C SER A 258 3.08 -8.95 16.95
N LEU A 259 1.87 -9.18 17.47
CA LEU A 259 1.69 -10.01 18.66
C LEU A 259 2.33 -11.40 18.47
N ASP A 260 2.13 -12.01 17.31
CA ASP A 260 2.73 -13.31 16.96
C ASP A 260 4.26 -13.30 17.07
N ASP A 261 4.90 -12.29 16.45
CA ASP A 261 6.36 -12.17 16.52
C ASP A 261 6.83 -11.90 17.96
N PHE A 262 6.08 -11.12 18.73
CA PHE A 262 6.39 -10.84 20.12
C PHE A 262 6.34 -12.10 20.98
N LEU A 263 5.26 -12.89 20.88
CA LEU A 263 5.10 -14.15 21.61
C LEU A 263 6.21 -15.16 21.32
N MET A 264 6.69 -15.18 20.07
CA MET A 264 7.74 -16.09 19.62
C MET A 264 9.15 -15.68 20.04
N ASN A 265 9.42 -14.39 20.20
CA ASN A 265 10.79 -13.88 20.33
C ASN A 265 11.08 -13.14 21.63
N GLN A 266 10.06 -12.58 22.30
CA GLN A 266 10.25 -11.68 23.44
C GLN A 266 9.39 -12.00 24.66
N TYR A 267 8.21 -12.61 24.51
CA TYR A 267 7.35 -12.92 25.64
C TYR A 267 8.03 -13.89 26.63
N ASP A 268 7.95 -13.56 27.92
CA ASP A 268 8.46 -14.39 28.99
C ASP A 268 7.46 -15.47 29.40
N TRP A 269 7.75 -16.71 28.96
CA TRP A 269 6.96 -17.90 29.25
C TRP A 269 7.26 -18.54 30.62
N GLU A 270 8.19 -18.02 31.43
CA GLU A 270 8.62 -18.68 32.67
C GLU A 270 7.49 -18.92 33.68
N GLU A 271 6.62 -17.92 33.92
CA GLU A 271 5.53 -18.06 34.89
C GLU A 271 4.39 -18.94 34.37
N TYR A 272 4.08 -18.84 33.07
CA TYR A 272 3.14 -19.74 32.40
C TYR A 272 3.60 -21.20 32.54
N ASN A 273 4.86 -21.49 32.21
CA ASN A 273 5.43 -22.84 32.32
C ASN A 273 5.42 -23.34 33.76
N ARG A 274 5.76 -22.50 34.75
CA ARG A 274 5.67 -22.87 36.18
C ARG A 274 4.26 -23.24 36.61
N LYS A 275 3.23 -22.53 36.12
CA LYS A 275 1.82 -22.85 36.40
C LYS A 275 1.41 -24.14 35.73
N LEU A 276 1.81 -24.37 34.49
CA LEU A 276 1.56 -25.61 33.76
C LEU A 276 2.19 -26.82 34.47
N GLU A 277 3.45 -26.70 34.88
CA GLU A 277 4.18 -27.74 35.63
C GLU A 277 3.60 -28.01 37.02
N SER A 278 2.84 -27.07 37.59
CA SER A 278 2.19 -27.24 38.90
C SER A 278 0.96 -28.16 38.85
N ILE A 279 0.46 -28.47 37.65
CA ILE A 279 -0.68 -29.36 37.46
C ILE A 279 -0.24 -30.79 37.80
N SER A 280 -0.84 -31.33 38.87
CA SER A 280 -0.49 -32.67 39.36
C SER A 280 -0.96 -33.78 38.42
N GLU A 281 -0.08 -34.74 38.15
CA GLU A 281 -0.43 -35.99 37.45
C GLU A 281 -1.45 -36.87 38.19
N ASP A 282 -1.77 -36.56 39.45
CA ASP A 282 -2.79 -37.26 40.24
C ASP A 282 -4.18 -36.58 40.15
N MET A 283 -4.27 -35.41 39.52
CA MET A 283 -5.52 -34.65 39.34
C MET A 283 -6.43 -35.33 38.30
N HIS A 284 -7.76 -35.27 38.47
CA HIS A 284 -8.68 -35.81 37.47
C HIS A 284 -8.56 -35.04 36.13
N PRO A 285 -8.63 -35.69 34.96
CA PRO A 285 -8.47 -35.02 33.67
C PRO A 285 -9.41 -33.81 33.47
N ASP A 286 -10.67 -33.92 33.87
CA ASP A 286 -11.63 -32.80 33.79
C ASP A 286 -11.17 -31.59 34.63
N ASP A 287 -10.62 -31.82 35.83
CA ASP A 287 -10.12 -30.73 36.69
C ASP A 287 -8.89 -30.06 36.06
N ARG A 288 -8.06 -30.81 35.31
CA ARG A 288 -6.92 -30.24 34.56
C ARG A 288 -7.39 -29.38 33.40
N ILE A 289 -8.40 -29.85 32.66
CA ILE A 289 -9.02 -29.08 31.57
C ILE A 289 -9.60 -27.78 32.13
N THR A 290 -10.38 -27.85 33.21
CA THR A 290 -10.94 -26.66 33.86
C THR A 290 -9.85 -25.70 34.34
N PHE A 291 -8.77 -26.21 34.94
CA PHE A 291 -7.63 -25.37 35.32
C PHE A 291 -7.00 -24.66 34.12
N CYS A 292 -6.86 -25.35 32.98
CA CYS A 292 -6.33 -24.75 31.76
C CYS A 292 -7.29 -23.70 31.15
N GLU A 293 -8.58 -23.99 31.07
CA GLU A 293 -9.58 -23.11 30.44
C GLU A 293 -9.95 -21.90 31.29
N GLU A 294 -9.82 -21.99 32.62
CA GLU A 294 -10.16 -20.89 33.52
C GLU A 294 -8.90 -20.22 34.06
N GLU A 295 -8.15 -20.91 34.92
CA GLU A 295 -7.03 -20.29 35.64
C GLU A 295 -5.87 -19.93 34.72
N LEU A 296 -5.46 -20.85 33.85
CA LEU A 296 -4.32 -20.64 32.95
C LEU A 296 -4.67 -19.68 31.81
N TYR A 297 -5.90 -19.76 31.27
CA TYR A 297 -6.41 -18.85 30.25
C TYR A 297 -6.35 -17.40 30.74
N TYR A 298 -7.01 -17.08 31.86
CA TYR A 298 -7.05 -15.70 32.36
C TYR A 298 -5.67 -15.21 32.79
N PHE A 299 -4.82 -16.09 33.31
CA PHE A 299 -3.44 -15.72 33.60
C PHE A 299 -2.69 -15.33 32.32
N LEU A 300 -2.77 -16.17 31.28
CA LEU A 300 -2.03 -15.96 30.04
C LEU A 300 -2.52 -14.71 29.31
N GLU A 301 -3.83 -14.51 29.21
CA GLU A 301 -4.43 -13.30 28.62
C GLU A 301 -3.90 -12.03 29.29
N ASN A 302 -4.02 -11.94 30.62
CA ASN A 302 -3.54 -10.76 31.36
C ASN A 302 -2.03 -10.58 31.24
N SER A 303 -1.26 -11.68 31.28
CA SER A 303 0.19 -11.62 31.19
C SER A 303 0.67 -11.18 29.81
N ILE A 304 0.04 -11.66 28.73
CA ILE A 304 0.34 -11.22 27.36
C ILE A 304 0.03 -9.73 27.23
N VAL A 305 -1.14 -9.28 27.72
CA VAL A 305 -1.51 -7.86 27.68
C VAL A 305 -0.48 -7.00 28.39
N GLU A 306 -0.15 -7.33 29.64
CA GLU A 306 0.80 -6.57 30.45
C GLU A 306 2.19 -6.49 29.80
N GLN A 307 2.73 -7.63 29.34
CA GLN A 307 4.06 -7.66 28.75
C GLN A 307 4.11 -7.00 27.37
N TYR A 308 3.06 -7.14 26.55
CA TYR A 308 3.02 -6.53 25.23
C TYR A 308 2.82 -5.01 25.30
N GLU A 309 2.01 -4.52 26.25
CA GLU A 309 1.88 -3.09 26.53
C GLU A 309 3.20 -2.51 27.09
N ASP A 310 3.88 -3.19 28.02
CA ASP A 310 5.20 -2.76 28.53
C ASP A 310 6.27 -2.71 27.42
N TYR A 311 6.28 -3.70 26.53
CA TYR A 311 7.11 -3.68 25.32
C TYR A 311 6.78 -2.48 24.44
N ALA A 312 5.49 -2.24 24.17
CA ALA A 312 5.05 -1.15 23.32
C ALA A 312 5.40 0.21 23.93
N GLU A 313 5.20 0.41 25.24
CA GLU A 313 5.63 1.62 25.97
C GLU A 313 7.14 1.82 25.87
N THR A 314 7.94 0.76 26.09
CA THR A 314 9.40 0.82 25.99
C THR A 314 9.87 1.19 24.58
N GLU A 315 9.28 0.57 23.54
CA GLU A 315 9.57 0.90 22.14
C GLU A 315 9.20 2.35 21.82
N LEU A 316 8.06 2.79 22.33
CA LEU A 316 7.55 4.13 22.14
C LEU A 316 8.51 5.12 22.80
N GLU A 317 8.90 4.94 24.07
CA GLU A 317 9.91 5.75 24.77
C GLU A 317 11.26 5.77 24.05
N TRP A 318 11.75 4.62 23.61
CA TRP A 318 13.05 4.49 22.96
C TRP A 318 13.07 5.17 21.58
N LYS A 319 12.05 4.95 20.76
CA LYS A 319 11.90 5.59 19.44
C LYS A 319 11.54 7.08 19.57
N MET A 320 10.93 7.47 20.67
CA MET A 320 10.60 8.85 21.01
C MET A 320 11.75 9.67 21.53
N ALA A 321 13.01 9.21 21.54
CA ALA A 321 14.16 10.08 21.80
C ALA A 321 13.99 11.41 21.05
N VAL A 322 13.58 12.46 21.79
CA VAL A 322 12.70 13.51 21.26
C VAL A 322 13.26 14.02 19.93
N PRO A 323 12.57 13.77 18.80
CA PRO A 323 13.07 14.22 17.52
C PRO A 323 13.35 15.72 17.62
N PRO A 324 14.45 16.26 17.09
CA PRO A 324 14.83 17.66 17.36
C PRO A 324 13.80 18.69 16.86
N TRP A 325 12.86 18.26 16.02
CA TRP A 325 11.75 19.06 15.52
C TRP A 325 10.54 19.12 16.45
N MET A 326 10.43 18.21 17.41
CA MET A 326 9.32 18.13 18.34
C MET A 326 9.68 18.86 19.64
N PRO A 327 8.95 19.92 20.02
CA PRO A 327 9.09 20.53 21.35
C PRO A 327 8.85 19.48 22.45
N ARG A 328 9.55 19.58 23.58
CA ARG A 328 9.39 18.62 24.69
C ARG A 328 7.95 18.59 25.19
N GLU A 329 7.30 19.73 25.24
CA GLU A 329 5.91 19.87 25.67
C GLU A 329 4.95 19.13 24.72
N THR A 330 5.27 19.03 23.42
CA THR A 330 4.50 18.24 22.45
C THR A 330 4.79 16.75 22.58
N ALA A 331 6.03 16.38 22.86
CA ALA A 331 6.45 14.99 23.06
C ALA A 331 5.84 14.38 24.32
N GLU A 332 5.74 15.13 25.42
CA GLU A 332 5.15 14.69 26.70
C GLU A 332 3.66 14.28 26.59
N HIS A 333 2.99 14.63 25.48
CA HIS A 333 1.60 14.26 25.21
C HIS A 333 1.43 13.03 24.33
N ILE A 334 2.51 12.47 23.76
CA ILE A 334 2.43 11.18 23.08
C ILE A 334 2.41 10.11 24.15
N GLN A 335 1.32 9.34 24.19
CA GLN A 335 1.13 8.21 25.09
C GLN A 335 0.74 6.99 24.27
N LEU A 336 1.00 5.80 24.82
CA LEU A 336 0.48 4.58 24.21
C LEU A 336 -1.04 4.66 24.13
N ASN A 337 -1.56 4.56 22.92
CA ASN A 337 -2.98 4.37 22.68
C ASN A 337 -3.23 2.87 22.61
N THR A 338 -3.57 2.28 23.75
CA THR A 338 -3.82 0.83 23.87
C THR A 338 -4.87 0.36 22.86
N ASN A 339 -5.93 1.14 22.61
CA ASN A 339 -6.94 0.79 21.61
C ASN A 339 -6.33 0.64 20.20
N SER A 340 -5.35 1.46 19.83
CA SER A 340 -4.67 1.36 18.53
C SER A 340 -3.67 0.20 18.48
N LEU A 341 -2.99 -0.07 19.60
CA LEU A 341 -2.03 -1.19 19.70
C LEU A 341 -2.70 -2.53 19.42
N TRP A 342 -3.91 -2.72 19.92
CA TRP A 342 -4.67 -3.97 19.77
C TRP A 342 -5.47 -4.07 18.46
N ILE A 343 -5.42 -3.07 17.58
CA ILE A 343 -6.04 -3.17 16.25
C ILE A 343 -5.33 -4.27 15.45
N ASP A 344 -6.14 -5.13 14.81
CA ASP A 344 -5.70 -6.24 13.98
C ASP A 344 -4.83 -7.30 14.71
N GLN A 345 -4.78 -7.29 16.05
CA GLN A 345 -4.12 -8.32 16.86
C GLN A 345 -5.13 -9.40 17.29
N ASP A 346 -4.80 -10.67 17.08
CA ASP A 346 -5.66 -11.81 17.44
C ASP A 346 -5.29 -12.39 18.82
N LEU A 347 -5.47 -11.60 19.88
CA LEU A 347 -5.14 -12.03 21.25
C LEU A 347 -5.90 -13.30 21.65
N GLU A 348 -7.21 -13.33 21.39
CA GLU A 348 -8.08 -14.46 21.73
C GLU A 348 -7.59 -15.74 21.04
N GLY A 349 -7.35 -15.69 19.72
CA GLY A 349 -6.84 -16.84 18.98
C GLY A 349 -5.48 -17.34 19.49
N GLN A 350 -4.57 -16.42 19.85
CA GLN A 350 -3.26 -16.78 20.41
C GLN A 350 -3.38 -17.46 21.79
N VAL A 351 -4.22 -16.93 22.68
CA VAL A 351 -4.45 -17.53 24.01
C VAL A 351 -5.11 -18.90 23.86
N GLU A 352 -6.16 -19.01 23.06
CA GLU A 352 -6.84 -20.29 22.79
C GLU A 352 -5.89 -21.36 22.26
N GLN A 353 -5.01 -20.99 21.31
CA GLN A 353 -4.03 -21.92 20.77
C GLN A 353 -3.04 -22.41 21.84
N ALA A 354 -2.54 -21.50 22.68
CA ALA A 354 -1.64 -21.86 23.78
C ALA A 354 -2.32 -22.74 24.83
N ILE A 355 -3.60 -22.49 25.14
CA ILE A 355 -4.38 -23.33 26.06
C ILE A 355 -4.66 -24.71 25.46
N ALA A 356 -4.96 -24.80 24.17
CA ALA A 356 -5.11 -26.10 23.51
C ALA A 356 -3.83 -26.94 23.58
N CYS A 357 -2.67 -26.33 23.38
CA CYS A 357 -1.36 -26.98 23.55
C CYS A 357 -1.10 -27.39 25.01
N ALA A 358 -1.50 -26.55 25.98
CA ALA A 358 -1.39 -26.89 27.40
C ALA A 358 -2.22 -28.13 27.74
N ILE A 359 -3.48 -28.18 27.32
CA ILE A 359 -4.38 -29.32 27.56
C ILE A 359 -3.78 -30.59 26.95
N GLU A 360 -3.33 -30.54 25.69
CA GLU A 360 -2.65 -31.66 25.02
C GLU A 360 -1.49 -32.23 25.85
N SER A 361 -0.74 -31.36 26.53
CA SER A 361 0.43 -31.75 27.33
C SER A 361 0.08 -32.35 28.70
N VAL A 362 -1.10 -32.06 29.26
CA VAL A 362 -1.45 -32.44 30.65
C VAL A 362 -2.55 -33.49 30.75
N VAL A 363 -3.22 -33.84 29.65
CA VAL A 363 -4.22 -34.92 29.61
C VAL A 363 -3.79 -36.05 28.66
N PRO A 364 -4.29 -37.29 28.86
CA PRO A 364 -4.08 -38.38 27.91
C PRO A 364 -4.61 -38.03 26.51
N GLU A 365 -3.94 -38.54 25.48
CA GLU A 365 -4.28 -38.31 24.05
C GLU A 365 -5.75 -38.60 23.75
N GLU A 366 -6.33 -39.68 24.31
CA GLU A 366 -7.73 -40.04 24.06
C GLU A 366 -8.73 -39.04 24.66
N ILE A 367 -8.35 -38.38 25.76
CA ILE A 367 -9.17 -37.33 26.40
C ILE A 367 -9.03 -36.03 25.64
N TYR A 368 -7.82 -35.71 25.18
CA TYR A 368 -7.56 -34.55 24.33
C TYR A 368 -8.34 -34.62 23.01
N GLU A 369 -8.38 -35.79 22.34
CA GLU A 369 -9.17 -35.98 21.12
C GLU A 369 -10.67 -35.76 21.35
N GLN A 370 -11.21 -36.24 22.48
CA GLN A 370 -12.61 -36.01 22.86
C GLN A 370 -12.89 -34.53 23.12
N TYR A 371 -11.99 -33.87 23.85
CA TYR A 371 -12.04 -32.44 24.11
C TYR A 371 -12.05 -31.63 22.81
N MET A 372 -11.10 -31.88 21.90
CA MET A 372 -11.02 -31.21 20.60
C MET A 372 -12.24 -31.48 19.72
N GLY A 373 -12.79 -32.70 19.76
CA GLY A 373 -14.05 -33.05 19.11
C GLY A 373 -15.23 -32.20 19.62
N SER A 374 -15.36 -32.04 20.93
CA SER A 374 -16.42 -31.23 21.56
C SER A 374 -16.27 -29.72 21.29
N MET A 375 -15.03 -29.22 21.24
CA MET A 375 -14.69 -27.84 20.88
C MET A 375 -15.01 -27.54 19.41
N ALA A 376 -14.70 -28.48 18.51
CA ALA A 376 -15.01 -28.36 17.09
C ALA A 376 -16.53 -28.32 16.83
N GLU A 377 -17.30 -29.16 17.53
CA GLU A 377 -18.78 -29.12 17.49
C GLU A 377 -19.33 -27.79 18.03
N SER A 378 -18.82 -27.29 19.15
CA SER A 378 -19.24 -26.00 19.73
C SER A 378 -18.93 -24.80 18.82
N ARG A 379 -17.74 -24.79 18.19
CA ARG A 379 -17.35 -23.75 17.21
C ARG A 379 -18.18 -23.84 15.93
N TYR A 380 -18.50 -25.05 15.47
CA TYR A 380 -19.41 -25.25 14.35
C TYR A 380 -20.80 -24.69 14.66
N ASP A 381 -21.36 -25.00 15.83
CA ASP A 381 -22.67 -24.50 16.26
C ASP A 381 -22.69 -22.97 16.43
N MET A 382 -21.64 -22.37 16.98
CA MET A 382 -21.51 -20.91 17.04
C MET A 382 -21.41 -20.26 15.66
N SER A 383 -20.63 -20.83 14.74
CA SER A 383 -20.53 -20.32 13.36
C SER A 383 -21.86 -20.42 12.61
N LEU A 384 -22.63 -21.50 12.86
CA LEU A 384 -23.96 -21.70 12.32
C LEU A 384 -24.94 -20.66 12.88
N ASN A 385 -24.82 -20.35 14.17
CA ASN A 385 -25.65 -19.36 14.85
C ASN A 385 -25.32 -17.93 14.38
N GLN A 386 -24.04 -17.59 14.21
CA GLN A 386 -23.62 -16.30 13.61
C GLN A 386 -24.09 -16.17 12.16
N TYR A 387 -24.00 -17.23 11.35
CA TYR A 387 -24.56 -17.27 9.99
C TYR A 387 -26.07 -17.04 10.01
N TYR A 388 -26.79 -17.67 10.94
CA TYR A 388 -28.23 -17.51 11.10
C TYR A 388 -28.60 -16.08 11.51
N ILE A 389 -27.91 -15.49 12.50
CA ILE A 389 -28.10 -14.09 12.91
C ILE A 389 -27.83 -13.13 11.75
N ARG A 390 -26.74 -13.33 11.00
CA ARG A 390 -26.39 -12.50 9.85
C ARG A 390 -27.42 -12.60 8.73
N SER A 391 -27.92 -13.80 8.47
CA SER A 391 -28.99 -14.02 7.49
C SER A 391 -30.29 -13.32 7.89
N ILE A 392 -30.63 -13.30 9.19
CA ILE A 392 -31.80 -12.56 9.70
C ILE A 392 -31.60 -11.06 9.55
N GLN A 393 -30.42 -10.54 9.88
CA GLN A 393 -30.10 -9.11 9.73
C GLN A 393 -30.15 -8.67 8.27
N GLU A 394 -29.59 -9.45 7.35
CA GLU A 394 -29.67 -9.20 5.89
C GLU A 394 -31.12 -9.21 5.39
N GLU A 395 -31.94 -10.14 5.88
CA GLU A 395 -33.37 -10.23 5.52
C GLU A 395 -34.18 -9.05 6.08
N GLU A 396 -33.86 -8.57 7.29
CA GLU A 396 -34.47 -7.40 7.93
C GLU A 396 -34.09 -6.10 7.18
N GLU A 397 -32.82 -5.94 6.81
CA GLU A 397 -32.33 -4.83 6.00
C GLU A 397 -32.98 -4.81 4.61
N GLU A 398 -33.12 -5.97 3.96
CA GLU A 398 -33.78 -6.07 2.66
C GLU A 398 -35.28 -5.75 2.76
N ARG A 399 -35.97 -6.23 3.80
CA ARG A 399 -37.36 -5.84 4.08
C ARG A 399 -37.52 -4.35 4.34
N GLN A 400 -36.55 -3.74 5.02
CA GLN A 400 -36.57 -2.31 5.29
C GLN A 400 -36.34 -1.49 4.02
N ARG A 401 -35.38 -1.88 3.17
CA ARG A 401 -35.21 -1.28 1.83
C ARG A 401 -36.45 -1.42 0.96
N ILE A 402 -37.11 -2.58 0.99
CA ILE A 402 -38.36 -2.78 0.25
C ILE A 402 -39.46 -1.86 0.78
N ARG A 403 -39.63 -1.70 2.10
CA ARG A 403 -40.59 -0.77 2.69
C ARG A 403 -40.31 0.68 2.30
N GLU A 404 -39.05 1.10 2.34
CA GLU A 404 -38.63 2.45 1.93
C GLU A 404 -38.97 2.72 0.45
N ILE A 405 -38.79 1.74 -0.43
CA ILE A 405 -39.18 1.84 -1.85
C ILE A 405 -40.70 2.00 -2.02
N PHE A 406 -41.51 1.30 -1.23
CA PHE A 406 -42.97 1.36 -1.33
C PHE A 406 -43.59 2.58 -0.61
N ASP A 407 -42.93 3.12 0.42
CA ASP A 407 -43.35 4.35 1.09
C ASP A 407 -42.97 5.63 0.30
N GLU A 408 -42.00 5.56 -0.62
CA GLU A 408 -41.68 6.65 -1.57
C GLU A 408 -42.64 6.72 -2.78
N GLU A 409 -43.45 5.67 -3.03
CA GLU A 409 -44.42 5.61 -4.14
C GLU A 409 -45.89 5.94 -3.75
N LEU A 410 -46.15 6.31 -2.50
CA LEU A 410 -47.46 6.76 -1.97
C LEU A 410 -47.45 8.26 -1.60
#